data_AF-A0A7L0EYN3-F1
#
_entry.id   AF-A0A7L0EYN3-F1
#
_cell.length_a   1.000
_cell.length_b   1.000
_cell.length_c   1.000
_cell.angle_alpha   90.00
_cell.angle_beta   90.00
_cell.angle_gamma   90.00
#
_symmetry.space_group_name_H-M   'P 1'
#
loop_
_entity.id
_entity.type
_entity.pdbx_description
1 polymer ?
#
loop_
_entity_poly.entity_id
_entity_poly.type
_entity_poly.pdbx_seq_one_letter_code
_entity_poly.pdbx_strand_id
1 'polypeptide(L)'
;GIDQYDRDSIINDFKNGICKLLVATSVAARGLDVKQLMLVVNYSCPNHYEDYVHRAGRTGRAGNKGYAYTFITEDQARYAGDIIKALELSGNPIPTDLEKLWADFKDQQKA
;
A
#
# COMPACT_ATOMS: atom_id res chain seq x y z
N GLY A 1 0.01 18.16 14.31
CA GLY A 1 0.45 17.68 12.99
C GLY A 1 1.81 18.28 12.71
N ILE A 2 2.61 17.65 11.84
CA ILE A 2 3.88 18.23 11.37
C ILE A 2 3.60 19.51 10.55
N ASP A 3 4.43 20.53 10.73
CA ASP A 3 4.34 21.74 9.89
C ASP A 3 4.81 21.43 8.46
N GLN A 4 4.36 22.25 7.50
CA GLN A 4 4.66 22.04 6.08
C GLN A 4 6.16 22.12 5.80
N TYR A 5 6.90 23.01 6.50
CA TYR A 5 8.34 23.12 6.36
C TYR A 5 9.07 21.83 6.74
N ASP A 6 8.73 21.25 7.90
CA ASP A 6 9.32 20.00 8.37
C ASP A 6 8.98 18.84 7.43
N ARG A 7 7.76 18.82 6.90
CA ARG A 7 7.33 17.82 5.91
C ARG A 7 8.19 17.88 4.66
N ASP A 8 8.39 19.07 4.10
CA ASP A 8 9.16 19.25 2.87
C ASP A 8 10.65 18.90 3.08
N SER A 9 11.19 19.23 4.26
CA SER A 9 12.54 18.83 4.66
C SER A 9 12.70 17.29 4.70
N ILE A 10 11.81 16.58 5.41
CA ILE A 10 11.83 15.11 5.50
C ILE A 10 11.69 14.45 4.12
N ILE A 11 10.83 14.99 3.27
CA ILE A 11 10.64 14.47 1.90
C ILE A 11 11.91 14.68 1.07
N ASN A 12 12.59 15.82 1.21
CA ASN A 12 13.85 16.09 0.52
C ASN A 12 14.97 15.17 1.00
N ASP A 13 15.10 14.95 2.30
CA ASP A 13 16.07 14.01 2.87
C ASP A 13 15.84 12.59 2.35
N PHE A 14 14.58 12.18 2.24
CA PHE A 14 14.22 10.88 1.68
C PHE A 14 14.54 10.79 0.17
N LYS A 15 14.22 11.84 -0.61
CA LYS A 15 14.55 11.90 -2.05
C LYS A 15 16.05 11.87 -2.31
N ASN A 16 16.84 12.50 -1.45
CA ASN A 16 18.30 12.55 -1.54
C ASN A 16 18.99 11.31 -0.95
N GLY A 17 18.22 10.35 -0.42
CA GLY A 17 18.75 9.11 0.15
C GLY A 17 19.41 9.26 1.52
N ILE A 18 19.28 10.43 2.16
CA ILE A 18 19.72 10.67 3.54
C ILE A 18 18.87 9.80 4.48
N CYS A 19 17.56 9.79 4.26
CA CYS A 19 16.62 8.89 4.91
C CYS A 19 16.24 7.76 3.95
N LYS A 20 16.40 6.50 4.36
CA LYS A 20 16.04 5.32 3.54
C LYS A 20 14.64 4.78 3.82
N LEU A 21 14.03 5.22 4.92
CA LEU A 21 12.70 4.81 5.36
C LEU A 21 11.85 6.05 5.61
N LEU A 22 10.66 6.07 5.04
CA LEU A 22 9.65 7.09 5.27
C LEU A 22 8.37 6.42 5.76
N VAL A 23 7.90 6.82 6.94
CA VAL A 23 6.60 6.42 7.47
C VAL A 23 5.63 7.57 7.26
N ALA A 24 4.54 7.32 6.54
CA ALA A 24 3.58 8.36 6.18
C ALA A 24 2.14 7.83 6.16
N THR A 25 1.18 8.71 6.47
CA THR A 25 -0.24 8.48 6.19
C THR A 25 -0.53 8.79 4.72
N SER A 26 -1.67 8.31 4.20
CA SER A 26 -2.07 8.61 2.80
C SER A 26 -2.17 10.10 2.50
N VAL A 27 -2.57 10.90 3.49
CA VAL A 27 -2.62 12.36 3.34
C VAL A 27 -1.22 12.95 3.23
N ALA A 28 -0.30 12.54 4.11
CA ALA A 28 1.07 13.04 4.13
C ALA A 28 1.90 12.59 2.92
N ALA A 29 1.53 11.49 2.27
CA ALA A 29 2.22 10.95 1.10
C ALA A 29 1.72 11.52 -0.25
N ARG A 30 0.66 12.35 -0.27
CA ARG A 30 0.20 12.99 -1.51
C ARG A 30 1.27 13.97 -2.01
N GLY A 31 1.54 13.95 -3.32
CA GLY A 31 2.60 14.76 -3.93
C GLY A 31 4.01 14.19 -3.73
N LEU A 32 4.16 13.03 -3.07
CA LEU A 32 5.44 12.32 -3.00
C LEU A 32 5.78 11.75 -4.39
N ASP A 33 6.56 12.50 -5.16
CA ASP A 33 7.21 12.04 -6.39
C ASP A 33 8.66 11.65 -6.10
N VAL A 34 8.87 10.38 -5.75
CA VAL A 34 10.20 9.80 -5.54
C VAL A 34 10.45 8.85 -6.69
N LYS A 35 11.43 9.17 -7.54
CA LYS A 35 11.70 8.47 -8.81
C LYS A 35 12.19 7.02 -8.63
N GLN A 36 12.54 6.60 -7.41
CA GLN A 36 13.26 5.34 -7.14
C GLN A 36 12.78 4.61 -5.87
N LEU A 37 11.47 4.53 -5.63
CA LEU A 37 10.98 3.66 -4.55
C LEU A 37 11.07 2.20 -4.98
N MET A 38 11.85 1.40 -4.27
CA MET A 38 11.92 -0.06 -4.51
C MET A 38 10.84 -0.84 -3.76
N LEU A 39 10.37 -0.31 -2.63
CA LEU A 39 9.49 -1.01 -1.70
C LEU A 39 8.42 -0.07 -1.17
N VAL A 40 7.18 -0.54 -1.20
CA VAL A 40 6.04 0.05 -0.51
C VAL A 40 5.51 -0.97 0.50
N VAL A 41 5.30 -0.55 1.74
CA VAL A 41 4.67 -1.37 2.77
C VAL A 41 3.39 -0.70 3.23
N ASN A 42 2.25 -1.30 2.91
CA ASN A 42 0.98 -0.95 3.52
C ASN A 42 0.92 -1.59 4.91
N TYR A 43 1.40 -0.85 5.92
CA TYR A 43 1.37 -1.32 7.31
C TYR A 43 -0.07 -1.57 7.81
N SER A 44 -1.03 -0.80 7.30
CA SER A 44 -2.46 -1.06 7.46
C SER A 44 -3.10 -1.17 6.09
N CYS A 45 -3.96 -2.18 5.91
CA CYS A 45 -4.63 -2.43 4.64
C CYS A 45 -5.39 -1.17 4.19
N PRO A 46 -5.25 -0.74 2.92
CA PRO A 46 -6.10 0.29 2.34
C PRO A 46 -7.57 -0.11 2.44
N ASN A 47 -8.43 0.86 2.69
CA ASN A 47 -9.88 0.66 2.83
C ASN A 47 -10.65 0.76 1.50
N HIS A 48 -9.95 1.15 0.43
CA HIS A 48 -10.47 1.26 -0.93
C HIS A 48 -9.43 0.74 -1.93
N TYR A 49 -9.93 0.07 -2.98
CA TYR A 49 -9.13 -0.40 -4.11
C TYR A 49 -8.23 0.70 -4.71
N GLU A 50 -8.76 1.89 -4.95
CA GLU A 50 -8.02 3.00 -5.57
C GLU A 50 -6.83 3.44 -4.70
N ASP A 51 -6.99 3.43 -3.37
CA ASP A 51 -5.91 3.76 -2.45
C ASP A 51 -4.81 2.70 -2.47
N TYR A 52 -5.16 1.41 -2.58
CA TYR A 52 -4.17 0.34 -2.78
C TYR A 52 -3.38 0.57 -4.06
N VAL A 53 -4.06 0.82 -5.18
CA VAL A 53 -3.41 1.07 -6.48
C VAL A 53 -2.49 2.29 -6.42
N HIS A 54 -2.96 3.41 -5.84
CA HIS A 54 -2.16 4.62 -5.73
C HIS A 54 -0.92 4.48 -4.82
N ARG A 55 -1.02 3.67 -3.77
CA ARG A 55 0.10 3.36 -2.87
C ARG A 55 1.08 2.40 -3.53
N ALA A 56 0.61 1.28 -4.07
CA ALA A 56 1.46 0.30 -4.76
C ALA A 56 2.16 0.92 -5.99
N GLY A 57 1.47 1.79 -6.73
CA GLY A 57 2.02 2.53 -7.87
C GLY A 57 3.12 3.55 -7.53
N ARG A 58 3.49 3.70 -6.25
CA ARG A 58 4.66 4.51 -5.86
C ARG A 58 5.98 3.81 -6.21
N THR A 59 5.99 2.48 -6.31
CA THR A 59 7.14 1.68 -6.74
C THR A 59 6.98 1.19 -8.19
N GLY A 60 8.00 0.53 -8.75
CA GLY A 60 7.92 -0.10 -10.07
C GLY A 60 7.86 0.86 -11.26
N ARG A 61 8.45 2.06 -11.14
CA ARG A 61 8.39 3.12 -12.16
C ARG A 61 9.64 3.14 -13.05
N ALA A 62 9.50 3.70 -14.25
CA ALA A 62 10.59 3.93 -15.21
C ALA A 62 11.40 2.65 -15.57
N GLY A 63 10.71 1.53 -15.75
CA GLY A 63 11.33 0.24 -16.12
C GLY A 63 11.98 -0.52 -14.96
N ASN A 64 12.00 0.05 -13.74
CA ASN A 64 12.51 -0.63 -12.56
C ASN A 64 11.46 -1.58 -11.98
N LYS A 65 11.92 -2.69 -11.39
CA LYS A 65 11.07 -3.55 -10.56
C LYS A 65 10.79 -2.87 -9.23
N GLY A 66 9.64 -3.21 -8.65
CA GLY A 66 9.17 -2.70 -7.39
C GLY A 66 8.38 -3.74 -6.63
N TYR A 67 8.33 -3.62 -5.31
CA TYR A 67 7.61 -4.54 -4.43
C TYR A 67 6.60 -3.78 -3.58
N ALA A 68 5.39 -4.31 -3.49
CA ALA A 68 4.35 -3.81 -2.60
C ALA A 68 3.92 -4.94 -1.67
N TYR A 69 4.11 -4.74 -0.36
CA TYR A 69 3.62 -5.66 0.67
C TYR A 69 2.48 -5.01 1.42
N THR A 70 1.44 -5.77 1.69
CA THR A 70 0.30 -5.31 2.48
C THR A 70 0.11 -6.24 3.66
N PHE A 71 0.13 -5.66 4.86
CA PHE A 71 -0.37 -6.34 6.03
C PHE A 71 -1.89 -6.20 6.05
N ILE A 72 -2.55 -7.33 6.26
CA ILE A 72 -3.99 -7.44 6.41
C ILE A 72 -4.28 -8.38 7.56
N THR A 73 -5.26 -7.99 8.38
CA THR A 73 -5.66 -8.67 9.60
C THR A 73 -7.14 -9.05 9.53
N GLU A 74 -7.62 -9.87 10.47
CA GLU A 74 -9.01 -10.33 10.50
C GLU A 74 -10.03 -9.18 10.63
N ASP A 75 -9.73 -8.14 11.40
CA ASP A 75 -10.54 -6.92 11.50
C ASP A 75 -10.61 -6.11 10.20
N GLN A 76 -9.70 -6.39 9.26
CA GLN A 76 -9.62 -5.77 7.94
C GLN A 76 -10.13 -6.69 6.82
N ALA A 77 -10.72 -7.85 7.15
CA ALA A 77 -11.16 -8.87 6.20
C ALA A 77 -12.11 -8.33 5.12
N ARG A 78 -12.91 -7.31 5.45
CA ARG A 78 -13.80 -6.62 4.51
C ARG A 78 -13.09 -6.02 3.29
N TYR A 79 -11.79 -5.72 3.41
CA TYR A 79 -10.97 -5.15 2.35
C TYR A 79 -10.24 -6.21 1.52
N ALA A 80 -10.26 -7.48 1.95
CA ALA A 80 -9.57 -8.58 1.27
C ALA A 80 -10.02 -8.72 -0.20
N GLY A 81 -11.31 -8.52 -0.48
CA GLY A 81 -11.84 -8.58 -1.84
C GLY A 81 -11.18 -7.58 -2.80
N ASP A 82 -10.88 -6.36 -2.34
CA ASP A 82 -10.21 -5.35 -3.16
C ASP A 82 -8.74 -5.71 -3.42
N ILE A 83 -8.06 -6.31 -2.43
CA ILE A 83 -6.68 -6.78 -2.59
C ILE A 83 -6.62 -7.97 -3.54
N ILE A 84 -7.53 -8.93 -3.42
CA ILE A 84 -7.66 -10.07 -4.34
C ILE A 84 -7.85 -9.57 -5.77
N LYS A 85 -8.82 -8.67 -5.99
CA LYS A 85 -9.08 -8.06 -7.29
C LYS A 85 -7.83 -7.39 -7.87
N ALA A 86 -7.05 -6.69 -7.03
CA ALA A 86 -5.82 -6.05 -7.48
C ALA A 86 -4.72 -7.05 -7.89
N LEU A 87 -4.59 -8.17 -7.15
CA LEU A 87 -3.65 -9.24 -7.47
C LEU A 87 -4.05 -9.96 -8.76
N GLU A 88 -5.34 -10.27 -8.95
CA GLU A 88 -5.89 -10.86 -10.18
C GLU A 88 -5.60 -9.99 -11.41
N LEU A 89 -5.95 -8.70 -11.34
CA LEU A 89 -5.77 -7.77 -12.45
C LEU A 89 -4.29 -7.51 -12.79
N SER A 90 -3.40 -7.72 -11.84
CA SER A 90 -1.94 -7.60 -12.05
C SER A 90 -1.27 -8.92 -12.41
N GLY A 91 -2.02 -10.03 -12.49
CA GLY A 91 -1.49 -11.36 -12.78
C GLY A 91 -0.62 -11.95 -11.67
N ASN A 92 -0.73 -11.43 -10.44
CA ASN A 92 -0.02 -11.97 -9.28
C ASN A 92 -0.79 -13.15 -8.68
N PRO A 93 -0.08 -14.15 -8.14
CA PRO A 93 -0.74 -15.24 -7.42
C PRO A 93 -1.45 -14.70 -6.18
N ILE A 94 -2.66 -15.20 -5.93
CA ILE A 94 -3.44 -14.85 -4.75
C ILE A 94 -3.01 -15.79 -3.61
N PRO A 95 -2.58 -15.27 -2.44
CA PRO A 95 -2.28 -16.10 -1.29
C PRO A 95 -3.52 -16.84 -0.78
N THR A 96 -3.41 -18.15 -0.50
CA THR A 96 -4.52 -18.97 0.01
C THR A 96 -5.11 -18.42 1.31
N ASP A 97 -4.27 -17.87 2.20
CA ASP A 97 -4.73 -17.26 3.46
C ASP A 97 -5.60 -16.02 3.20
N LEU A 98 -5.33 -15.26 2.13
CA LEU A 98 -6.13 -14.10 1.74
C LEU A 98 -7.48 -14.54 1.14
N GLU A 99 -7.50 -15.59 0.34
CA GLU A 99 -8.74 -16.18 -0.20
C GLU A 99 -9.63 -16.69 0.94
N LYS A 100 -9.03 -17.41 1.90
CA LYS A 100 -9.72 -17.89 3.09
C LYS A 100 -10.29 -16.74 3.91
N LEU A 101 -9.48 -15.71 4.19
CA LEU A 101 -9.91 -14.51 4.92
C LEU A 101 -11.15 -13.86 4.27
N TRP A 102 -11.16 -13.78 2.93
CA TRP A 102 -12.31 -13.25 2.20
C TRP A 102 -13.53 -14.17 2.22
N ALA A 103 -13.33 -15.49 2.13
CA ALA A 103 -14.41 -16.47 2.23
C ALA A 103 -15.09 -16.40 3.61
N ASP A 104 -14.30 -16.43 4.69
CA ASP A 104 -14.78 -16.38 6.07
C ASP A 104 -15.59 -15.10 6.33
N PHE A 105 -15.12 -13.94 5.84
CA PHE A 105 -15.86 -12.68 5.94
C PHE A 105 -17.22 -12.72 5.22
N LYS A 106 -17.27 -13.29 4.01
CA LYS A 106 -18.54 -13.40 3.26
C LYS A 106 -19.54 -14.33 3.93
N ASP A 107 -19.09 -15.36 4.62
CA ASP A 107 -19.98 -16.30 5.30
C ASP A 107 -20.52 -15.70 6.60
N GLN A 108 -19.70 -14.94 7.33
CA GLN A 108 -20.17 -14.15 8.48
C GLN A 108 -21.23 -13.10 8.11
N GLN A 109 -21.16 -12.51 6.91
CA GLN A 109 -22.14 -11.52 6.43
C GLN A 109 -23.51 -12.12 6.07
N LYS A 110 -23.59 -13.43 5.86
CA LYS A 110 -24.83 -14.14 5.48
C LYS A 110 -25.59 -14.71 6.68
N ALA A 111 -24.92 -14.82 7.83
CA ALA A 111 -25.49 -15.30 9.09
C ALA A 111 -26.23 -14.17 9.82
#